data_AF-A0AAE0FJC8-F1
#
_entry.id   AF-A0AAE0FJC8-F1
#
_cell.length_a   1.000
_cell.length_b   1.000
_cell.length_c   1.000
_cell.angle_alpha   90.00
_cell.angle_beta   90.00
_cell.angle_gamma   90.00
#
_symmetry.space_group_name_H-M   'P 1'
#
loop_
_entity.id
_entity.type
_entity.pdbx_description
1 polymer ?
#
loop_
_entity_poly.entity_id
_entity_poly.type
_entity_poly.pdbx_seq_one_letter_code
_entity_poly.pdbx_strand_id
1 'polypeptide(L)'
;MTSFGPKVPPNSKQKVSKETQQFLDNIMKERNMSNRQMEVLKGQMGLGTTATGPAKRKDAVAVPRVRSAASRPMAAPGSGRFSGIKMKDEIYRDCPPERDAYTGQGSKGRDNEAEKDRLAKNFEFHGRTEEERQAAVRAMRAKQEAHEAKTRKPDPVKDRDSMIDEILEGIGERQQFLEEMRKMGQLTAQAEETVKTEVASKLVLLRKLGVEC
;
A
#
# COMPACT_ATOMS: atom_id res chain seq x y z
N MET A 1 -10.99 -29.48 -49.71
CA MET A 1 -11.21 -29.57 -48.25
C MET A 1 -11.21 -28.15 -47.69
N THR A 2 -12.41 -27.65 -47.37
CA THR A 2 -12.71 -26.28 -46.92
C THR A 2 -12.70 -26.21 -45.40
N SER A 3 -11.80 -25.42 -44.81
CA SER A 3 -11.88 -25.02 -43.40
C SER A 3 -12.63 -23.68 -43.28
N PHE A 4 -13.92 -23.78 -42.94
CA PHE A 4 -14.73 -22.65 -42.50
C PHE A 4 -14.50 -22.45 -40.98
N GLY A 5 -13.82 -21.37 -40.62
CA GLY A 5 -13.80 -20.82 -39.28
C GLY A 5 -13.69 -19.29 -39.40
N PRO A 6 -14.48 -18.50 -38.67
CA PRO A 6 -14.45 -17.04 -38.81
C PRO A 6 -13.11 -16.49 -38.31
N LYS A 7 -12.33 -15.90 -39.22
CA LYS A 7 -11.15 -15.08 -38.88
C LYS A 7 -11.63 -13.81 -38.19
N VAL A 8 -11.45 -13.72 -36.88
CA VAL A 8 -11.76 -12.51 -36.09
C VAL A 8 -10.63 -11.48 -36.31
N PRO A 9 -10.93 -10.23 -36.75
CA PRO A 9 -9.92 -9.19 -36.91
C PRO A 9 -9.42 -8.68 -35.53
N PRO A 10 -8.13 -8.28 -35.40
CA PRO A 10 -7.50 -7.93 -34.12
C PRO A 10 -7.89 -6.54 -33.59
N ASN A 11 -9.11 -6.06 -33.85
CA ASN A 11 -9.56 -4.76 -33.35
C ASN A 11 -11.08 -4.60 -33.29
N SER A 12 -11.81 -5.65 -32.92
CA SER A 12 -13.20 -5.47 -32.49
C SER A 12 -13.20 -4.81 -31.11
N LYS A 13 -13.49 -3.51 -31.05
CA LYS A 13 -13.82 -2.80 -29.80
C LYS A 13 -15.11 -3.43 -29.24
N GLN A 14 -14.98 -4.53 -28.51
CA GLN A 14 -16.09 -5.17 -27.84
C GLN A 14 -16.55 -4.21 -26.74
N LYS A 15 -17.72 -3.59 -26.97
CA LYS A 15 -18.38 -2.77 -25.97
C LYS A 15 -18.83 -3.70 -24.86
N VAL A 16 -18.07 -3.75 -23.76
CA VAL A 16 -18.47 -4.46 -22.55
C VAL A 16 -19.69 -3.77 -21.94
N SER A 17 -20.61 -4.58 -21.39
CA SER A 17 -21.78 -4.08 -20.66
C SER A 17 -21.35 -3.23 -19.46
N LYS A 18 -22.16 -2.23 -19.09
CA LYS A 18 -21.90 -1.36 -17.93
C LYS A 18 -21.76 -2.17 -16.64
N GLU A 19 -22.52 -3.26 -16.51
CA GLU A 19 -22.45 -4.18 -15.37
C GLU A 19 -21.09 -4.87 -15.28
N THR A 20 -20.58 -5.36 -16.42
CA THR A 20 -19.24 -5.97 -16.50
C THR A 20 -18.13 -4.96 -16.20
N GLN A 21 -18.30 -3.71 -16.62
CA GLN A 21 -17.34 -2.64 -16.33
C GLN A 21 -17.29 -2.31 -14.84
N GLN A 22 -18.46 -2.23 -14.17
CA GLN A 22 -18.53 -2.02 -12.73
C GLN A 22 -17.96 -3.19 -11.94
N PHE A 23 -18.23 -4.42 -12.38
CA PHE A 23 -17.67 -5.63 -11.78
C PHE A 23 -16.13 -5.64 -11.86
N LEU A 24 -15.57 -5.32 -13.03
CA LEU A 24 -14.13 -5.21 -13.19
C LEU A 24 -13.55 -4.09 -12.32
N ASP A 25 -14.20 -2.92 -12.25
CA ASP A 25 -13.76 -1.82 -11.38
C ASP A 25 -13.77 -2.20 -9.90
N ASN A 26 -14.72 -3.02 -9.46
CA ASN A 26 -14.77 -3.52 -8.08
C ASN A 26 -13.63 -4.51 -7.80
N ILE A 27 -13.38 -5.47 -8.69
CA ILE A 27 -12.25 -6.41 -8.57
C ILE A 27 -10.91 -5.67 -8.54
N MET A 28 -10.76 -4.65 -9.39
CA MET A 28 -9.52 -3.87 -9.45
C MET A 28 -9.25 -3.09 -8.16
N LYS A 29 -10.32 -2.57 -7.52
CA LYS A 29 -10.25 -1.90 -6.21
C LYS A 29 -9.96 -2.89 -5.08
N GLU A 30 -10.62 -4.04 -5.07
CA GLU A 30 -10.40 -5.10 -4.07
C GLU A 30 -8.95 -5.60 -4.05
N ARG A 31 -8.30 -5.65 -5.21
CA ARG A 31 -6.89 -6.04 -5.33
C ARG A 31 -5.90 -4.92 -5.05
N ASN A 32 -6.34 -3.74 -4.60
CA ASN A 32 -5.52 -2.57 -4.32
C ASN A 32 -4.55 -2.23 -5.48
N MET A 33 -4.98 -2.38 -6.73
CA MET A 33 -4.12 -2.06 -7.87
C MET A 33 -3.82 -0.56 -7.90
N SER A 34 -2.57 -0.22 -8.24
CA SER A 34 -2.16 1.17 -8.39
C SER A 34 -2.96 1.84 -9.51
N ASN A 35 -3.30 3.12 -9.36
CA ASN A 35 -3.99 3.91 -10.39
C ASN A 35 -3.33 3.79 -11.77
N ARG A 36 -1.98 3.71 -11.80
CA ARG A 36 -1.22 3.50 -13.03
C ARG A 36 -1.44 2.13 -13.67
N GLN A 37 -1.59 1.08 -12.87
CA GLN A 37 -1.90 -0.27 -13.35
C GLN A 37 -3.34 -0.36 -13.86
N MET A 38 -4.27 0.32 -13.18
CA MET A 38 -5.66 0.42 -13.63
C MET A 38 -5.78 1.12 -14.99
N GLU A 39 -5.04 2.21 -15.21
CA GLU A 39 -5.04 2.92 -16.49
C GLU A 39 -4.47 2.08 -17.65
N VAL A 40 -3.39 1.32 -17.41
CA VAL A 40 -2.80 0.43 -18.41
C VAL A 40 -3.77 -0.69 -18.80
N LEU A 41 -4.43 -1.31 -17.82
CA LEU A 41 -5.42 -2.36 -18.06
C LEU A 41 -6.66 -1.84 -18.78
N LYS A 42 -7.18 -0.67 -18.39
CA LYS A 42 -8.31 -0.02 -19.10
C LYS A 42 -7.94 0.36 -20.53
N GLY A 43 -6.69 0.82 -20.75
CA GLY A 43 -6.15 1.10 -22.08
C GLY A 43 -6.02 -0.16 -22.95
N GLN A 44 -5.57 -1.28 -22.40
CA GLN A 44 -5.45 -2.57 -23.11
C GLN A 44 -6.80 -3.21 -23.43
N MET A 45 -7.79 -3.06 -22.54
CA MET A 45 -9.14 -3.62 -22.74
C MET A 45 -10.04 -2.76 -23.65
N GLY A 46 -9.51 -1.67 -24.24
CA GLY A 46 -10.30 -0.76 -25.08
C GLY A 46 -11.43 -0.04 -24.34
N LEU A 47 -11.40 -0.07 -23.01
CA LEU A 47 -12.31 0.60 -22.09
C LEU A 47 -11.90 2.07 -21.98
N GLY A 48 -12.01 2.78 -23.10
CA GLY A 48 -11.64 4.18 -23.20
C GLY A 48 -12.58 5.06 -22.37
N THR A 49 -12.12 5.53 -21.22
CA THR A 49 -12.56 6.83 -20.71
C THR A 49 -11.91 7.88 -21.59
N THR A 50 -12.73 8.58 -22.38
CA THR A 50 -12.34 9.78 -23.11
C THR A 50 -11.93 10.87 -22.12
N ALA A 51 -10.66 10.89 -21.75
CA ALA A 51 -10.01 12.02 -21.13
C ALA A 51 -8.82 12.41 -22.01
N THR A 52 -9.12 13.07 -23.12
CA THR A 52 -8.16 13.93 -23.82
C THR A 52 -7.82 15.09 -22.88
N GLY A 53 -6.91 14.87 -21.94
CA GLY A 53 -6.18 15.93 -21.26
C GLY A 53 -5.05 16.43 -22.17
N PRO A 54 -4.79 17.74 -22.25
CA PRO A 54 -3.77 18.29 -23.13
C PRO A 54 -2.40 17.76 -22.74
N ALA A 55 -1.64 17.31 -23.73
CA ALA A 55 -0.27 16.83 -23.58
C ALA A 55 0.59 17.92 -22.92
N LYS A 56 0.95 17.71 -21.66
CA LYS A 56 1.97 18.53 -20.99
C LYS A 56 3.30 18.32 -21.72
N ARG A 57 3.86 19.41 -22.22
CA ARG A 57 5.18 19.48 -22.85
C ARG A 57 6.20 18.87 -21.88
N LYS A 58 7.06 18.00 -22.41
CA LYS A 58 8.18 17.43 -21.66
C LYS A 58 9.16 18.55 -21.36
N ASP A 59 9.28 18.95 -20.10
CA ASP A 59 10.45 19.70 -19.65
C ASP A 59 11.68 18.81 -19.85
N ALA A 60 12.70 19.38 -20.49
CA ALA A 60 13.95 18.72 -20.77
C ALA A 60 14.59 18.26 -19.45
N VAL A 61 14.75 16.95 -19.29
CA VAL A 61 15.51 16.37 -18.19
C VAL A 61 16.97 16.83 -18.36
N ALA A 62 17.43 17.69 -17.45
CA ALA A 62 18.83 18.05 -17.35
C ALA A 62 19.62 16.78 -16.98
N VAL A 63 20.33 16.23 -17.96
CA VAL A 63 21.23 15.10 -17.74
C VAL A 63 22.39 15.59 -16.86
N PRO A 64 22.71 14.92 -15.73
CA PRO A 64 23.84 15.30 -14.92
C PRO A 64 25.13 15.12 -15.73
N ARG A 65 25.89 16.23 -15.88
CA ARG A 65 27.19 16.26 -16.54
C ARG A 65 28.16 15.39 -15.73
N VAL A 66 28.34 14.15 -16.16
CA VAL A 66 29.41 13.27 -15.67
C VAL A 66 30.72 13.97 -15.97
N ARG A 67 31.41 14.45 -14.94
CA ARG A 67 32.80 14.91 -15.04
C ARG A 67 33.61 13.68 -15.43
N SER A 68 33.98 13.58 -16.71
CA SER A 68 34.92 12.58 -17.19
C SER A 68 36.20 12.69 -16.37
N ALA A 69 36.56 11.59 -15.70
CA ALA A 69 37.85 11.42 -15.07
C ALA A 69 38.96 11.79 -16.06
N ALA A 70 40.00 12.45 -15.55
CA ALA A 70 41.12 13.02 -16.29
C ALA A 70 41.57 12.11 -17.45
N SER A 71 41.24 12.53 -18.67
CA SER A 71 41.87 12.00 -19.87
C SER A 71 43.35 12.34 -19.80
N ARG A 72 44.22 11.32 -19.79
CA ARG A 72 45.63 11.48 -20.11
C ARG A 72 45.77 12.34 -21.39
N PRO A 73 46.72 13.27 -21.48
CA PRO A 73 46.95 14.00 -22.72
C PRO A 73 47.44 13.01 -23.77
N MET A 74 46.52 12.57 -24.64
CA MET A 74 46.89 11.95 -25.91
C MET A 74 47.73 12.97 -26.67
N ALA A 75 48.90 12.56 -27.15
CA ALA A 75 49.78 13.41 -27.95
C ALA A 75 48.97 14.06 -29.08
N ALA A 76 49.18 15.37 -29.27
CA ALA A 76 48.48 16.12 -30.31
C ALA A 76 48.71 15.44 -31.67
N PRO A 77 47.68 15.20 -32.48
CA PRO A 77 47.88 14.72 -33.84
C PRO A 77 48.74 15.74 -34.58
N GLY A 78 49.82 15.27 -35.19
CA GLY A 78 50.79 16.10 -35.91
C GLY A 78 50.09 17.06 -36.87
N SER A 79 50.69 18.24 -37.06
CA SER A 79 50.18 19.33 -37.89
C SER A 79 50.08 18.92 -39.37
N GLY A 80 49.02 18.19 -39.71
CA GLY A 80 48.63 17.80 -41.05
C GLY A 80 47.13 17.99 -41.15
N ARG A 81 46.71 18.85 -42.07
CA ARG A 81 45.34 19.28 -42.34
C ARG A 81 44.35 18.10 -42.25
N PHE A 82 43.55 18.05 -41.18
CA PHE A 82 42.55 17.00 -40.99
C PHE A 82 41.22 17.44 -41.63
N SER A 83 40.95 16.97 -42.84
CA SER A 83 39.65 17.13 -43.50
C SER A 83 38.81 15.86 -43.33
N GLY A 84 37.64 15.99 -42.72
CA GLY A 84 36.55 15.02 -42.89
C GLY A 84 36.45 13.92 -41.82
N ILE A 85 35.20 13.52 -41.58
CA ILE A 85 34.82 12.35 -40.79
C ILE A 85 35.34 11.11 -41.54
N LYS A 86 36.42 10.51 -41.05
CA LYS A 86 36.97 9.27 -41.63
C LYS A 86 35.97 8.12 -41.50
N MET A 87 35.89 7.28 -42.52
CA MET A 87 35.07 6.08 -42.47
C MET A 87 35.68 5.10 -41.47
N LYS A 88 34.85 4.26 -40.83
CA LYS A 88 35.24 3.34 -39.76
C LYS A 88 36.47 2.49 -40.12
N ASP A 89 36.61 2.11 -41.39
CA ASP A 89 37.72 1.29 -41.90
C ASP A 89 39.06 2.06 -41.99
N GLU A 90 39.00 3.36 -42.27
CA GLU A 90 40.18 4.23 -42.30
C GLU A 90 40.70 4.49 -40.88
N ILE A 91 39.79 4.61 -39.91
CA ILE A 91 40.13 4.74 -38.48
C ILE A 91 40.87 3.50 -37.99
N TYR A 92 40.42 2.30 -38.36
CA TYR A 92 41.10 1.05 -37.96
C TYR A 92 42.45 0.84 -38.63
N ARG A 93 42.67 1.41 -39.83
CA ARG A 93 43.97 1.38 -40.50
C ARG A 93 44.98 2.31 -39.85
N ASP A 94 44.56 3.54 -39.56
CA ASP A 94 45.46 4.57 -39.03
C ASP A 94 45.69 4.43 -37.52
N CYS A 95 44.69 3.92 -36.79
CA CYS A 95 44.74 3.66 -35.36
C CYS A 95 44.13 2.26 -35.08
N PRO A 96 44.89 1.18 -35.31
CA PRO A 96 44.44 -0.14 -34.88
C PRO A 96 44.15 -0.10 -33.38
N PRO A 97 43.01 -0.65 -32.90
CA PRO A 97 42.69 -0.66 -31.49
C PRO A 97 43.76 -1.48 -30.78
N GLU A 98 44.61 -0.83 -29.99
CA GLU A 98 45.49 -1.55 -29.07
C GLU A 98 44.56 -2.37 -28.16
N ARG A 99 44.66 -3.70 -28.27
CA ARG A 99 44.09 -4.56 -27.24
C ARG A 99 44.86 -4.23 -25.98
N ASP A 100 44.17 -3.69 -24.99
CA ASP A 100 44.71 -3.55 -23.65
C ASP A 100 45.35 -4.89 -23.28
N ALA A 101 46.67 -4.90 -23.10
CA ALA A 101 47.36 -6.07 -22.60
C ALA A 101 46.70 -6.40 -21.26
N TYR A 102 46.17 -7.61 -21.13
CA TYR A 102 45.61 -8.07 -19.86
C TYR A 102 46.74 -8.05 -18.83
N THR A 103 46.81 -6.99 -18.02
CA THR A 103 47.92 -6.74 -17.09
C THR A 103 47.87 -7.65 -15.87
N GLY A 104 46.89 -8.57 -15.77
CA GLY A 104 46.66 -9.43 -14.61
C GLY A 104 46.28 -8.68 -13.33
N GLN A 105 46.48 -7.36 -13.29
CA GLN A 105 46.07 -6.42 -12.26
C GLN A 105 44.73 -5.77 -12.66
N GLY A 106 43.71 -6.61 -12.84
CA GLY A 106 42.36 -6.12 -12.55
C GLY A 106 42.34 -5.68 -11.08
N SER A 107 41.78 -4.50 -10.80
CA SER A 107 41.52 -4.01 -9.44
C SER A 107 41.19 -5.18 -8.51
N LYS A 108 41.98 -5.36 -7.42
CA LYS A 108 41.87 -6.43 -6.42
C LYS A 108 40.52 -7.13 -6.55
N GLY A 109 40.54 -8.32 -7.14
CA GLY A 109 39.34 -9.05 -7.54
C GLY A 109 38.26 -8.89 -6.49
N ARG A 110 37.16 -8.24 -6.89
CA ARG A 110 35.95 -8.17 -6.09
C ARG A 110 35.67 -9.59 -5.62
N ASP A 111 35.50 -9.78 -4.32
CA ASP A 111 35.25 -11.10 -3.76
C ASP A 111 34.01 -11.69 -4.44
N ASN A 112 34.24 -12.69 -5.31
CA ASN A 112 33.19 -13.29 -6.13
C ASN A 112 32.16 -13.98 -5.24
N GLU A 113 32.55 -14.44 -4.05
CA GLU A 113 31.68 -15.13 -3.11
C GLU A 113 30.79 -14.13 -2.38
N ALA A 114 31.34 -12.97 -1.99
CA ALA A 114 30.53 -11.86 -1.48
C ALA A 114 29.55 -11.32 -2.53
N GLU A 115 29.95 -11.25 -3.81
CA GLU A 115 29.07 -10.78 -4.88
C GLU A 115 27.98 -11.80 -5.23
N LYS A 116 28.30 -13.10 -5.16
CA LYS A 116 27.34 -14.19 -5.31
C LYS A 116 26.30 -14.17 -4.21
N ASP A 117 26.70 -13.98 -2.96
CA ASP A 117 25.77 -13.83 -1.83
C ASP A 117 24.91 -12.57 -1.97
N ARG A 118 25.51 -11.46 -2.42
CA ARG A 118 24.77 -10.22 -2.72
C ARG A 118 23.74 -10.42 -3.81
N LEU A 119 24.10 -11.12 -4.89
CA LEU A 119 23.21 -11.42 -6.00
C LEU A 119 22.11 -12.40 -5.59
N ALA A 120 22.42 -13.44 -4.83
CA ALA A 120 21.44 -14.37 -4.29
C ALA A 120 20.37 -13.64 -3.46
N LYS A 121 20.79 -12.76 -2.54
CA LYS A 121 19.88 -11.89 -1.78
C LYS A 121 19.09 -10.95 -2.69
N ASN A 122 19.72 -10.35 -3.70
CA ASN A 122 19.01 -9.48 -4.65
C ASN A 122 17.96 -10.23 -5.48
N PHE A 123 18.19 -11.50 -5.83
CA PHE A 123 17.22 -12.34 -6.54
C PHE A 123 16.09 -12.81 -5.61
N GLU A 124 16.42 -13.22 -4.39
CA GLU A 124 15.45 -13.66 -3.38
C GLU A 124 14.52 -12.52 -2.96
N PHE A 125 15.06 -11.32 -2.81
CA PHE A 125 14.32 -10.15 -2.31
C PHE A 125 13.96 -9.12 -3.40
N HIS A 126 14.19 -9.44 -4.68
CA HIS A 126 13.96 -8.54 -5.82
C HIS A 126 14.53 -7.12 -5.61
N GLY A 127 15.74 -7.03 -5.04
CA GLY A 127 16.41 -5.77 -4.73
C GLY A 127 15.85 -4.98 -3.54
N ARG A 128 14.97 -5.59 -2.72
CA ARG A 128 14.59 -5.05 -1.41
C ARG A 128 15.53 -5.59 -0.34
N THR A 129 15.81 -4.79 0.68
CA THR A 129 16.55 -5.28 1.84
C THR A 129 15.62 -6.14 2.72
N GLU A 130 16.19 -7.07 3.48
CA GLU A 130 15.45 -7.89 4.44
C GLU A 130 14.68 -7.01 5.46
N GLU A 131 15.28 -5.87 5.83
CA GLU A 131 14.68 -4.87 6.72
C GLU A 131 13.45 -4.20 6.11
N GLU A 132 13.48 -3.86 4.82
CA GLU A 132 12.32 -3.28 4.11
C GLU A 132 11.15 -4.26 4.03
N ARG A 133 11.43 -5.56 3.88
CA ARG A 133 10.39 -6.59 3.87
C ARG A 133 9.79 -6.76 5.26
N GLN A 134 10.61 -6.83 6.31
CA GLN A 134 10.11 -6.94 7.68
C GLN A 134 9.30 -5.70 8.08
N ALA A 135 9.71 -4.51 7.66
CA ALA A 135 8.94 -3.29 7.83
C ALA A 135 7.61 -3.34 7.07
N ALA A 136 7.60 -3.84 5.84
CA ALA A 136 6.38 -3.98 5.04
C ALA A 136 5.38 -4.98 5.66
N VAL A 137 5.87 -6.11 6.18
CA VAL A 137 5.04 -7.11 6.88
C VAL A 137 4.46 -6.54 8.16
N ARG A 138 5.26 -5.84 8.98
CA ARG A 138 4.77 -5.15 10.18
C ARG A 138 3.74 -4.07 9.84
N ALA A 139 3.96 -3.30 8.79
CA ALA A 139 3.02 -2.28 8.33
C ALA A 139 1.71 -2.87 7.81
N MET A 140 1.76 -4.01 7.09
CA MET A 140 0.56 -4.75 6.68
C MET A 140 -0.22 -5.26 7.88
N ARG A 141 0.45 -5.87 8.86
CA ARG A 141 -0.17 -6.37 10.08
C ARG A 141 -0.82 -5.26 10.91
N ALA A 142 -0.11 -4.14 11.10
CA ALA A 142 -0.66 -2.97 11.79
C ALA A 142 -1.88 -2.38 11.08
N LYS A 143 -1.90 -2.38 9.74
CA LYS A 143 -3.06 -1.96 8.95
C LYS A 143 -4.23 -2.92 9.08
N GLN A 144 -3.98 -4.22 9.12
CA GLN A 144 -4.99 -5.24 9.35
C GLN A 144 -5.59 -5.12 10.75
N GLU A 145 -4.77 -5.00 11.79
CA GLU A 145 -5.23 -4.82 13.18
C GLU A 145 -6.03 -3.51 13.33
N ALA A 146 -5.59 -2.42 12.69
CA ALA A 146 -6.33 -1.14 12.70
C ALA A 146 -7.66 -1.21 11.92
N HIS A 147 -7.72 -2.02 10.86
CA HIS A 147 -8.96 -2.26 10.12
C HIS A 147 -9.91 -3.14 10.92
N GLU A 148 -9.41 -4.23 11.51
CA GLU A 148 -10.15 -5.13 12.38
C GLU A 148 -10.73 -4.40 13.59
N ALA A 149 -9.95 -3.55 14.26
CA ALA A 149 -10.43 -2.72 15.37
C ALA A 149 -11.55 -1.75 14.95
N LYS A 150 -11.50 -1.22 13.72
CA LYS A 150 -12.58 -0.36 13.17
C LYS A 150 -13.81 -1.13 12.74
N THR A 151 -13.65 -2.38 12.30
CA THR A 151 -14.77 -3.23 11.86
C THR A 151 -15.39 -4.05 12.99
N ARG A 152 -14.72 -4.15 14.14
CA ARG A 152 -15.27 -4.76 15.34
C ARG A 152 -16.37 -3.85 15.87
N LYS A 153 -17.57 -4.03 15.34
CA LYS A 153 -18.78 -3.45 15.93
C LYS A 153 -18.86 -3.99 17.36
N PRO A 154 -19.13 -3.15 18.36
CA PRO A 154 -19.38 -3.66 19.70
C PRO A 154 -20.58 -4.61 19.61
N ASP A 155 -20.47 -5.77 20.26
CA ASP A 155 -21.54 -6.76 20.29
C ASP A 155 -22.73 -6.11 21.01
N PRO A 156 -23.84 -5.80 20.31
CA PRO A 156 -24.95 -5.05 20.92
C PRO A 156 -25.60 -5.84 22.08
N VAL A 157 -25.41 -7.16 22.10
CA VAL A 157 -25.87 -8.04 23.18
C VAL A 157 -24.98 -7.87 24.42
N LYS A 158 -23.65 -7.84 24.26
CA LYS A 158 -22.73 -7.64 25.40
C LYS A 158 -22.91 -6.25 26.02
N ASP A 159 -23.12 -5.24 25.18
CA ASP A 159 -23.39 -3.88 25.66
C ASP A 159 -24.69 -3.83 26.46
N ARG A 160 -25.75 -4.51 25.98
CA ARG A 160 -27.04 -4.59 26.70
C ARG A 160 -26.89 -5.30 28.05
N ASP A 161 -26.22 -6.45 28.08
CA ASP A 161 -26.04 -7.22 29.31
C ASP A 161 -25.20 -6.42 30.32
N SER A 162 -24.13 -5.76 29.87
CA SER A 162 -23.33 -4.86 30.73
C SER A 162 -24.14 -3.67 31.26
N MET A 163 -25.03 -3.09 30.45
CA MET A 163 -25.94 -2.04 30.92
C MET A 163 -26.95 -2.56 31.95
N ILE A 164 -27.43 -3.79 31.81
CA ILE A 164 -28.33 -4.42 32.80
C ILE A 164 -27.58 -4.60 34.13
N ASP A 165 -26.36 -5.14 34.09
CA ASP A 165 -25.54 -5.35 35.27
C ASP A 165 -25.25 -4.05 36.02
N GLU A 166 -24.87 -2.98 35.30
CA GLU A 166 -24.63 -1.65 35.88
C GLU A 166 -25.87 -1.07 36.57
N ILE A 167 -27.06 -1.26 35.98
CA ILE A 167 -28.30 -0.78 36.57
C ILE A 167 -28.65 -1.59 37.83
N LEU A 168 -28.47 -2.91 37.82
CA LEU A 168 -28.73 -3.78 38.97
C LEU A 168 -27.78 -3.47 40.13
N GLU A 169 -26.49 -3.31 39.84
CA GLU A 169 -25.48 -2.90 40.83
C GLU A 169 -25.88 -1.55 41.45
N GLY A 170 -26.19 -0.56 40.61
CA GLY A 170 -26.63 0.74 41.07
C GLY A 170 -27.98 0.76 41.80
N ILE A 171 -28.84 -0.26 41.67
CA ILE A 171 -30.02 -0.43 42.54
C ILE A 171 -29.59 -0.98 43.90
N GLY A 172 -28.71 -1.98 43.89
CA GLY A 172 -28.14 -2.58 45.11
C GLY A 172 -27.46 -1.55 46.00
N GLU A 173 -26.60 -0.70 45.42
CA GLU A 173 -25.95 0.42 46.13
C GLU A 173 -26.95 1.37 46.79
N ARG A 174 -28.07 1.67 46.11
CA ARG A 174 -29.11 2.56 46.65
C ARG A 174 -29.90 1.92 47.78
N GLN A 175 -30.14 0.62 47.70
CA GLN A 175 -30.76 -0.12 48.80
C GLN A 175 -29.81 -0.20 50.00
N GLN A 176 -28.53 -0.48 49.78
CA GLN A 176 -27.50 -0.48 50.82
C GLN A 176 -27.38 0.89 51.48
N PHE A 177 -27.36 1.97 50.69
CA PHE A 177 -27.35 3.34 51.20
C PHE A 177 -28.55 3.62 52.13
N LEU A 178 -29.76 3.20 51.76
CA LEU A 178 -30.93 3.34 52.63
C LEU A 178 -30.82 2.52 53.91
N GLU A 179 -30.30 1.30 53.84
CA GLU A 179 -30.05 0.47 55.02
C GLU A 179 -29.03 1.09 55.96
N GLU A 180 -27.94 1.64 55.43
CA GLU A 180 -26.90 2.33 56.20
C GLU A 180 -27.45 3.60 56.86
N MET A 181 -28.19 4.43 56.12
CA MET A 181 -28.85 5.62 56.69
C MET A 181 -29.83 5.25 57.79
N ARG A 182 -30.57 4.15 57.63
CA ARG A 182 -31.49 3.63 58.65
C ARG A 182 -30.73 3.16 59.89
N LYS A 183 -29.63 2.42 59.72
CA LYS A 183 -28.77 1.95 60.83
C LYS A 183 -28.15 3.12 61.60
N MET A 184 -27.80 4.20 60.91
CA MET A 184 -27.24 5.41 61.50
C MET A 184 -28.29 6.35 62.12
N GLY A 185 -29.59 6.04 61.98
CA GLY A 185 -30.67 6.91 62.46
C GLY A 185 -30.79 8.25 61.71
N GLN A 186 -30.16 8.36 60.54
CA GLN A 186 -30.12 9.58 59.72
C GLN A 186 -31.12 9.54 58.56
N LEU A 187 -31.91 8.46 58.45
CA LEU A 187 -32.90 8.31 57.38
C LEU A 187 -34.01 9.36 57.54
N THR A 188 -34.04 10.33 56.63
CA THR A 188 -35.14 11.28 56.51
C THR A 188 -36.18 10.78 55.51
N ALA A 189 -37.44 11.18 55.69
CA ALA A 189 -38.51 10.83 54.76
C ALA A 189 -38.22 11.32 53.32
N GLN A 190 -37.58 12.48 53.19
CA GLN A 190 -37.16 13.03 51.90
C GLN A 190 -36.06 12.20 51.23
N ALA A 191 -35.07 11.74 51.99
CA ALA A 191 -34.02 10.86 51.46
C ALA A 191 -34.60 9.51 51.01
N GLU A 192 -35.51 8.94 51.79
CA GLU A 192 -36.20 7.70 51.44
C GLU A 192 -37.02 7.83 50.16
N GLU A 193 -37.81 8.91 50.04
CA GLU A 193 -38.61 9.17 48.84
C GLU A 193 -37.71 9.41 47.61
N THR A 194 -36.65 10.20 47.75
CA THR A 194 -35.70 10.47 46.66
C THR A 194 -35.10 9.17 46.14
N VAL A 195 -34.55 8.33 47.03
CA VAL A 195 -33.94 7.07 46.61
C VAL A 195 -34.97 6.10 46.01
N LYS A 196 -36.20 6.05 46.54
CA LYS A 196 -37.29 5.25 45.94
C LYS A 196 -37.62 5.71 44.52
N THR A 197 -37.65 7.02 44.26
CA THR A 197 -37.88 7.54 42.90
C THR A 197 -36.73 7.21 41.95
N GLU A 198 -35.48 7.23 42.42
CA GLU A 198 -34.31 6.82 41.64
C GLU A 198 -34.38 5.32 41.29
N VAL A 199 -34.69 4.46 42.28
CA VAL A 199 -34.85 3.02 42.06
C VAL A 199 -36.00 2.74 41.10
N ALA A 200 -37.15 3.41 41.25
CA ALA A 200 -38.28 3.26 40.34
C ALA A 200 -37.90 3.66 38.90
N SER A 201 -37.12 4.73 38.73
CA SER A 201 -36.63 5.17 37.42
C SER A 201 -35.69 4.13 36.79
N LYS A 202 -34.81 3.51 37.58
CA LYS A 202 -33.92 2.43 37.15
C LYS A 202 -34.68 1.15 36.78
N LEU A 203 -35.73 0.78 37.51
CA LEU A 203 -36.60 -0.36 37.18
C LEU A 203 -37.34 -0.16 35.86
N VAL A 204 -37.80 1.06 35.57
CA VAL A 204 -38.39 1.40 34.27
C VAL A 204 -37.36 1.24 33.14
N LEU A 205 -36.10 1.58 33.39
CA LEU A 205 -35.02 1.40 32.42
C LEU A 205 -34.73 -0.09 32.16
N LEU A 206 -34.70 -0.92 33.21
CA LEU A 206 -34.56 -2.38 33.09
C LEU A 206 -35.71 -3.00 32.27
N ARG A 207 -36.95 -2.55 32.49
CA ARG A 207 -38.11 -2.99 31.70
C ARG A 207 -37.97 -2.62 30.22
N LYS A 208 -37.44 -1.43 29.91
CA LYS A 208 -37.13 -1.03 28.52
C LYS A 208 -36.04 -1.90 27.90
N LEU A 209 -35.10 -2.37 28.71
CA LEU A 209 -34.08 -3.34 28.33
C LEU A 209 -34.60 -4.78 28.36
N GLY A 210 -35.91 -5.02 28.49
CA GLY A 210 -36.54 -6.34 28.39
C GLY A 210 -36.32 -7.25 29.60
N VAL A 211 -35.89 -6.71 30.74
CA VAL A 211 -35.84 -7.43 32.01
C VAL A 211 -37.18 -7.25 32.71
N GLU A 212 -37.86 -8.36 33.02
CA GLU A 212 -39.06 -8.34 33.85
C GLU A 212 -38.63 -8.21 35.31
N CYS A 213 -39.00 -7.10 35.94
CA CYS A 213 -38.72 -6.76 37.34
C CYS A 213 -40.00 -6.73 38.16
#